data_AF-A0A925YM56-F1
#
_entry.id   AF-A0A925YM56-F1
#
_cell.length_a   1.000
_cell.length_b   1.000
_cell.length_c   1.000
_cell.angle_alpha   90.00
_cell.angle_beta   90.00
_cell.angle_gamma   90.00
#
_symmetry.space_group_name_H-M   'P 1'
#
loop_
_entity.id
_entity.type
_entity.pdbx_description
1 polymer ?
#
loop_
_entity_poly.entity_id
_entity_poly.type
_entity_poly.pdbx_seq_one_letter_code
_entity_poly.pdbx_strand_id
1 'polypeptide(L)' 'MKPVIIKLSIADTVVHVNANHIVYFYPKKTDDGKLVTVLHLEKNIVVEVLESMSEIDVLIEAGSL' A
#
# COMPACT_ATOMS: atom_id res chain seq x y z
N MET A 1 -14.42 9.90 14.96
CA MET A 1 -14.86 9.18 13.73
C MET A 1 -14.27 7.78 13.76
N LYS A 2 -15.00 6.77 13.28
CA LYS A 2 -14.45 5.42 13.11
C LYS A 2 -13.43 5.43 11.94
N PRO A 3 -12.28 4.75 12.05
CA PRO A 3 -11.30 4.69 10.97
C PRO A 3 -11.91 3.98 9.75
N VAL A 4 -11.74 4.56 8.57
CA VAL A 4 -12.11 3.91 7.30
C VAL A 4 -10.92 3.09 6.85
N ILE A 5 -11.05 1.77 6.85
CA ILE A 5 -9.97 0.88 6.42
C ILE A 5 -10.16 0.56 4.95
N ILE A 6 -9.14 0.83 4.15
CA ILE A 6 -9.08 0.50 2.73
C ILE A 6 -8.23 -0.75 2.56
N LYS A 7 -8.72 -1.67 1.75
CA LYS A 7 -8.00 -2.89 1.37
C LYS A 7 -7.17 -2.61 0.12
N LEU A 8 -5.85 -2.72 0.23
CA LEU A 8 -4.91 -2.63 -0.88
C LEU A 8 -4.39 -4.03 -1.20
N SER A 9 -4.31 -4.38 -2.48
CA SER A 9 -3.67 -5.61 -2.95
C SER A 9 -2.33 -5.24 -3.56
N ILE A 10 -1.24 -5.68 -2.95
CA ILE A 10 0.14 -5.42 -3.39
C ILE A 10 0.82 -6.77 -3.58
N ALA A 11 1.16 -7.15 -4.81
CA ALA A 11 1.83 -8.42 -5.13
C ALA A 11 1.21 -9.63 -4.39
N ASP A 12 -0.10 -9.85 -4.58
CA ASP A 12 -0.91 -10.89 -3.93
C ASP A 12 -1.03 -10.81 -2.39
N THR A 13 -0.43 -9.79 -1.76
CA THR A 13 -0.58 -9.49 -0.34
C THR A 13 -1.69 -8.48 -0.11
N VAL A 14 -2.54 -8.73 0.87
CA VAL A 14 -3.62 -7.82 1.27
C VAL A 14 -3.15 -6.97 2.44
N VAL A 15 -3.08 -5.66 2.22
CA VAL A 15 -2.73 -4.68 3.26
C VAL A 15 -3.97 -3.86 3.62
N HIS A 16 -4.19 -3.66 4.91
CA HIS A 16 -5.26 -2.82 5.44
C HIS A 16 -4.68 -1.46 5.86
N VAL A 17 -5.06 -0.40 5.16
CA VAL A 17 -4.58 0.96 5.44
C VAL A 17 -5.72 1.82 5.95
N ASN A 18 -5.50 2.54 7.04
CA ASN A 18 -6.45 3.54 7.51
C ASN A 18 -6.41 4.77 6.56
N ALA A 19 -7.55 5.06 5.93
CA ALA A 19 -7.73 6.11 4.93
C ALA A 19 -7.38 7.51 5.46
N ASN A 20 -7.43 7.70 6.78
CA ASN A 20 -7.06 8.97 7.40
C ASN A 20 -5.58 9.34 7.20
N HIS A 21 -4.73 8.37 6.81
CA HIS A 21 -3.33 8.63 6.50
C HIS A 21 -3.07 8.93 5.01
N ILE A 22 -4.10 9.00 4.16
CA ILE A 22 -3.95 9.45 2.78
C ILE A 22 -3.94 10.98 2.76
N VAL A 23 -2.80 11.56 2.40
CA VAL A 23 -2.64 13.01 2.29
C VAL A 23 -3.28 13.52 1.00
N TYR A 24 -3.01 12.85 -0.13
CA TYR A 24 -3.64 13.13 -1.43
C TYR A 24 -3.53 11.92 -2.36
N PHE A 25 -4.33 11.90 -3.42
CA PHE A 25 -4.28 10.87 -4.46
C PHE A 25 -4.59 11.44 -5.83
N TYR A 26 -4.11 10.79 -6.89
CA TYR A 26 -4.43 11.17 -8.27
C TYR A 26 -4.34 9.98 -9.23
N PRO A 27 -5.11 9.97 -10.33
CA PRO A 27 -4.98 8.97 -11.37
C PRO A 27 -3.77 9.26 -12.27
N LYS A 28 -3.07 8.21 -12.70
CA LYS A 28 -1.95 8.26 -13.64
C LYS A 28 -2.10 7.16 -14.69
N LYS A 29 -1.70 7.42 -15.93
CA LYS A 29 -1.49 6.38 -16.94
C LYS A 29 -0.08 5.80 -16.83
N THR A 30 0.02 4.48 -16.78
CA THR A 30 1.29 3.75 -16.87
C THR A 30 1.76 3.66 -18.32
N ASP A 31 3.02 3.26 -18.52
CA ASP A 31 3.64 3.18 -19.84
C ASP A 31 2.99 2.09 -20.72
N ASP A 32 2.38 1.07 -20.10
CA ASP A 32 1.56 0.05 -20.76
C ASP A 32 0.10 0.50 -21.01
N GLY A 33 -0.22 1.77 -20.72
CA GLY A 33 -1.51 2.40 -21.01
C GLY A 33 -2.62 2.17 -19.98
N LYS A 34 -2.36 1.40 -18.90
CA LYS A 34 -3.34 1.18 -17.82
C LYS A 34 -3.55 2.45 -16.99
N LEU A 35 -4.76 2.61 -16.47
CA LEU A 35 -5.08 3.68 -15.52
C LEU A 35 -4.87 3.15 -14.09
N VAL A 36 -3.99 3.80 -13.34
CA VAL A 36 -3.70 3.49 -11.94
C VAL A 36 -3.99 4.70 -11.06
N THR A 37 -4.28 4.49 -9.78
CA THR A 37 -4.40 5.58 -8.79
C THR A 37 -3.16 5.57 -7.92
N VAL A 38 -2.47 6.72 -7.85
CA VAL A 38 -1.33 6.92 -6.96
C VAL A 38 -1.84 7.47 -5.64
N LEU A 39 -1.52 6.80 -4.54
CA LEU A 39 -1.86 7.20 -3.19
C LEU A 39 -0.62 7.78 -2.51
N HIS A 40 -0.71 9.02 -2.02
CA HIS A 40 0.32 9.62 -1.18
C HIS A 40 -0.09 9.56 0.27
N LEU A 41 0.74 8.88 1.03
CA LEU A 41 0.53 8.53 2.43
C LEU A 41 1.35 9.45 3.34
N GLU A 42 0.91 9.65 4.58
CA GLU A 42 1.68 10.39 5.58
C GLU A 42 3.04 9.72 5.83
N LYS A 43 4.09 10.51 6.12
CA LYS A 43 5.47 9.99 6.29
C LYS A 43 5.63 8.96 7.42
N ASN A 44 4.69 8.93 8.38
CA ASN A 44 4.76 8.09 9.57
C ASN A 44 3.72 6.95 9.55
N ILE A 45 3.35 6.44 8.38
CA ILE A 45 2.50 5.25 8.34
C ILE A 45 3.23 4.08 8.98
N VAL A 46 2.65 3.60 10.07
CA VAL A 46 2.98 2.32 10.68
C VAL A 46 2.01 1.29 10.13
N VAL A 47 2.55 0.26 9.47
CA VAL A 47 1.78 -0.90 9.03
C VAL A 47 2.00 -1.99 10.07
N GLU A 48 0.94 -2.41 10.74
CA GLU A 48 0.94 -3.59 11.59
C GLU A 48 0.59 -4.81 10.74
N VAL A 49 1.45 -5.82 10.78
CA VAL A 49 1.36 -7.06 10.00
C VAL A 49 1.43 -8.25 10.96
N LEU A 50 0.79 -9.36 10.59
CA LEU A 50 0.82 -10.60 11.38
C LEU A 50 1.99 -11.51 10.96
N GLU A 51 2.58 -11.19 9.82
CA GLU A 51 3.73 -11.82 9.21
C GLU A 51 4.97 -11.69 10.10
N SER A 52 5.73 -12.78 10.18
CA SER A 52 7.03 -12.82 10.81
C SER A 52 8.05 -11.98 10.04
N MET A 53 9.15 -11.60 10.70
CA MET A 53 10.19 -10.78 10.07
C MET A 53 10.77 -11.41 8.80
N SER A 54 10.94 -12.74 8.78
CA SER A 54 11.42 -13.46 7.60
C SER A 54 10.44 -13.43 6.42
N GLU A 55 9.12 -13.39 6.69
CA GLU A 55 8.12 -13.29 5.62
C GLU A 55 8.09 -11.87 5.03
N ILE A 56 8.34 -10.86 5.86
CA ILE A 56 8.46 -9.46 5.42
C ILE A 56 9.68 -9.26 4.52
N ASP A 57 10.83 -9.84 4.85
CA ASP A 57 12.06 -9.71 4.04
C ASP A 57 11.86 -10.23 2.62
N VAL A 58 11.19 -11.38 2.46
CA VAL A 58 10.86 -11.96 1.14
C VAL A 58 9.97 -11.02 0.33
N LEU A 59 8.99 -10.37 0.96
CA LEU A 59 8.09 -9.42 0.29
C LEU A 59 8.81 -8.15 -0.15
N ILE A 60 9.75 -7.65 0.65
CA ILE A 60 10.57 -6.47 0.31
C ILE A 60 11.48 -6.79 -0.89
N GLU A 61 12.13 -7.95 -0.89
CA GLU A 61 12.98 -8.38 -2.01
C GLU A 61 12.19 -8.55 -3.31
N ALA A 62 10.98 -9.14 -3.23
CA ALA A 62 10.12 -9.32 -4.39
C ALA A 62 9.60 -8.00 -4.99
N GLY A 63 9.39 -6.96 -4.17
CA GLY A 63 8.92 -5.64 -4.60
C GLY A 63 10.04 -4.70 -5.10
N SER A 64 11.31 -5.11 -4.98
CA SER A 64 12.48 -4.32 -5.37
C SER A 64 12.98 -4.62 -6.80
N LEU A 65 12.31 -5.54 -7.51
CA LEU A 65 12.54 -5.92 -8.91
C LEU A 65 11.55 -5.22 -9.85
#